data_AF-A0A834E9B8-F1
#
_entry.id   AF-A0A834E9B8-F1
#
_cell.length_a   1.000
_cell.length_b   1.000
_cell.length_c   1.000
_cell.angle_alpha   90.00
_cell.angle_beta   90.00
_cell.angle_gamma   90.00
#
_symmetry.space_group_name_H-M   'P 1'
#
loop_
_entity.id
_entity.type
_entity.pdbx_description
1 polymer ?
#
loop_
_entity_poly.entity_id
_entity_poly.type
_entity_poly.pdbx_seq_one_letter_code
_entity_poly.pdbx_strand_id
1 'polypeptide(L)'
;MPLNWFGTYYRMIQTNFIDMENMFDLLKEETEVKDLPGAGPLRFQRGRIEFENVHFSYADGRETLQDVSFTVMPGQTLALVGPSGAGKSTVLRLLFRFYDITSGCIRIDGQDISQVTQISLRSHIGVVPQDTVLFNDTIANNIRYGRVTAGNDEVEAAAKAAGIHDSIMGFPEGYETQVGERGLKLSGGEKQRVAIARTILKAPDIILLDEATSALDTSNERAIQASLAKVCTGRTTIVVAHRLSTVVGADQILVIKDGCIVERGRHEALLSRGGVYADMWQLQQGGQEEVSEDTKPV
;
A
#
# COMPACT_ATOMS: atom_id res chain seq x y z
N MET A 1 40.15 -46.43 9.33
CA MET A 1 41.03 -45.28 9.61
C MET A 1 40.21 -43.99 9.55
N PRO A 2 39.99 -43.30 10.68
CA PRO A 2 39.19 -42.05 10.76
C PRO A 2 39.70 -40.89 9.88
N LEU A 3 40.95 -40.95 9.42
CA LEU A 3 41.64 -39.92 8.64
C LEU A 3 40.98 -39.60 7.28
N ASN A 4 40.35 -40.58 6.61
CA ASN A 4 39.67 -40.33 5.32
C ASN A 4 38.50 -39.35 5.45
N TRP A 5 37.91 -39.22 6.64
CA TRP A 5 36.78 -38.32 6.88
C TRP A 5 37.24 -36.88 7.21
N PHE A 6 38.51 -36.69 7.55
CA PHE A 6 39.03 -35.41 8.02
C PHE A 6 38.97 -34.33 6.94
N GLY A 7 39.25 -34.67 5.67
CA GLY A 7 39.14 -33.72 4.56
C GLY A 7 37.71 -33.24 4.31
N THR A 8 36.73 -34.13 4.47
CA THR A 8 35.30 -33.80 4.36
C THR A 8 34.86 -32.92 5.52
N TYR A 9 35.23 -33.27 6.76
CA TYR A 9 34.91 -32.47 7.94
C TYR A 9 35.60 -31.11 7.92
N TYR A 10 36.83 -31.00 7.41
CA TYR A 10 37.55 -29.73 7.30
C TYR A 10 36.81 -28.74 6.41
N ARG A 11 36.38 -29.16 5.21
CA ARG A 11 35.56 -28.31 4.32
C ARG A 11 34.23 -27.94 4.97
N MET A 12 33.56 -28.90 5.61
CA MET A 12 32.28 -28.66 6.29
C MET A 12 32.44 -27.62 7.42
N ILE A 13 33.50 -27.73 8.22
CA ILE A 13 33.80 -26.76 9.28
C ILE A 13 34.06 -25.38 8.69
N GLN A 14 34.85 -25.27 7.63
CA GLN A 14 35.10 -23.98 6.97
C GLN A 14 33.80 -23.34 6.44
N THR A 15 32.95 -24.10 5.76
CA THR A 15 31.64 -23.60 5.29
C THR A 15 30.77 -23.16 6.46
N ASN A 16 30.67 -23.97 7.52
CA ASN A 16 29.88 -23.62 8.70
C ASN A 16 30.38 -22.35 9.40
N PHE A 17 31.68 -22.10 9.44
CA PHE A 17 32.23 -20.85 9.99
C PHE A 17 31.82 -19.64 9.15
N ILE A 18 31.87 -19.73 7.83
CA ILE A 18 31.41 -18.66 6.92
C ILE A 18 29.91 -18.41 7.10
N ASP A 19 29.10 -19.47 7.17
CA ASP A 19 27.65 -19.34 7.38
C ASP A 19 27.34 -18.69 8.74
N MET A 20 28.10 -19.05 9.77
CA MET A 20 27.98 -18.46 11.10
C MET A 20 28.40 -16.99 11.12
N GLU A 21 29.48 -16.62 10.44
CA GLU A 21 29.90 -15.22 10.29
C GLU A 21 28.81 -14.38 9.61
N ASN A 22 28.25 -14.86 8.49
CA ASN A 22 27.14 -14.20 7.81
C ASN A 22 25.92 -14.02 8.73
N MET A 23 25.59 -15.04 9.54
CA MET A 23 24.50 -14.95 10.51
C MET A 23 24.79 -13.92 11.60
N PHE A 24 26.03 -13.85 12.10
CA PHE A 24 26.42 -12.84 13.08
C PHE A 24 26.42 -11.44 12.51
N ASP A 25 26.76 -11.26 11.23
CA ASP A 25 26.70 -9.95 10.60
C ASP A 25 25.26 -9.47 10.43
N LEU A 26 24.33 -10.36 10.07
CA LEU A 26 22.89 -10.05 10.07
C LEU A 26 22.35 -9.70 11.47
N LEU A 27 22.86 -10.34 12.53
CA LEU A 27 22.46 -10.02 13.92
C LEU A 27 22.99 -8.68 14.41
N LYS A 28 24.04 -8.14 13.77
CA LYS A 28 24.62 -6.83 14.11
C LYS A 28 23.99 -5.68 13.32
N GLU A 29 23.26 -5.98 12.24
CA GLU A 29 22.59 -4.96 11.44
C GLU A 29 21.64 -4.13 12.30
N GLU A 30 21.78 -2.82 12.20
CA GLU A 30 20.93 -1.90 12.93
C GLU A 30 19.62 -1.69 12.18
N THR A 31 18.49 -1.77 12.90
CA THR A 31 17.21 -1.40 12.34
C THR A 31 17.18 0.10 12.03
N GLU A 32 16.88 0.46 10.78
CA GLU A 32 16.81 1.86 10.32
C GLU A 32 15.78 2.68 11.10
N VAL A 33 14.58 2.12 11.31
CA VAL A 33 13.48 2.78 12.05
C VAL A 33 13.30 2.14 13.42
N LYS A 34 13.49 2.93 14.48
CA LYS A 34 13.37 2.50 15.89
C LYS A 34 12.29 3.32 16.61
N ASP A 35 11.57 2.66 17.52
CA ASP A 35 10.73 3.37 18.50
C ASP A 35 11.64 4.09 19.50
N LEU A 36 11.39 5.38 19.74
CA LEU A 36 12.18 6.14 20.69
C LEU A 36 11.95 5.66 22.14
N PRO A 37 12.94 5.77 23.03
CA PRO A 37 12.75 5.49 24.45
C PRO A 37 11.60 6.34 25.02
N GLY A 38 10.56 5.68 25.54
CA GLY A 38 9.39 6.36 26.09
C GLY A 38 8.29 6.70 25.06
N ALA A 39 8.40 6.24 23.81
CA ALA A 39 7.34 6.38 22.81
C ALA A 39 6.03 5.76 23.32
N GLY A 40 4.97 6.58 23.33
CA GLY A 40 3.64 6.16 23.74
C GLY A 40 2.79 5.61 22.58
N PRO A 41 1.60 5.08 22.85
CA PRO A 41 0.65 4.78 21.78
C PRO A 41 0.12 6.06 21.13
N LEU A 42 -0.06 6.03 19.81
CA LEU A 42 -0.75 7.08 19.07
C LEU A 42 -2.18 7.25 19.62
N ARG A 43 -2.55 8.48 19.98
CA ARG A 43 -3.90 8.80 20.45
C ARG A 43 -4.75 9.27 19.27
N PHE A 44 -5.39 8.35 18.57
CA PHE A 44 -6.27 8.70 17.45
C PHE A 44 -7.49 9.49 17.93
N GLN A 45 -7.84 10.57 17.23
CA GLN A 45 -8.99 11.42 17.51
C GLN A 45 -9.92 11.56 16.31
N ARG A 46 -9.40 12.09 15.20
CA ARG A 46 -10.17 12.40 14.00
C ARG A 46 -9.48 11.94 12.71
N GLY A 47 -8.19 11.64 12.76
CA GLY A 47 -7.42 11.23 11.59
C GLY A 47 -7.04 12.39 10.68
N ARG A 48 -6.73 13.56 11.24
CA ARG A 48 -6.06 14.65 10.49
C ARG A 48 -4.61 14.24 10.23
N ILE A 49 -4.16 14.30 8.98
CA ILE A 49 -2.78 13.97 8.58
C ILE A 49 -2.09 15.23 8.09
N GLU A 50 -0.86 15.47 8.55
CA GLU A 50 -0.09 16.66 8.20
C GLU A 50 1.32 16.26 7.78
N PHE A 51 1.73 16.74 6.61
CA PHE A 51 3.11 16.73 6.15
C PHE A 51 3.59 18.18 6.18
N GLU A 52 4.69 18.44 6.89
CA GLU A 52 5.27 19.78 7.04
C GLU A 52 6.74 19.74 6.64
N ASN A 53 7.05 20.42 5.52
CA ASN A 53 8.40 20.58 4.98
C ASN A 53 9.16 19.25 4.90
N VAL A 54 8.51 18.19 4.41
CA VAL A 54 9.09 16.86 4.41
C VAL A 54 10.12 16.72 3.29
N HIS A 55 11.35 16.38 3.68
CA HIS A 55 12.43 15.96 2.79
C HIS A 55 12.76 14.49 3.01
N PHE A 56 13.01 13.75 1.94
CA PHE A 56 13.37 12.34 2.04
C PHE A 56 14.20 11.85 0.84
N SER A 57 15.19 11.00 1.13
CA SER A 57 16.02 10.28 0.16
C SER A 57 16.18 8.81 0.56
N TYR A 58 16.07 7.88 -0.40
CA TYR A 58 16.33 6.45 -0.17
C TYR A 58 17.82 6.12 -0.03
N ALA A 59 18.66 6.91 -0.69
CA ALA A 59 20.11 6.78 -0.66
C ALA A 59 20.71 8.16 -0.90
N ASP A 60 21.96 8.34 -0.49
CA ASP A 60 22.67 9.59 -0.68
C ASP A 60 22.75 9.97 -2.16
N GLY A 61 22.28 11.18 -2.50
CA GLY A 61 22.50 11.81 -3.80
C GLY A 61 21.27 12.33 -4.53
N ARG A 62 20.07 11.79 -4.31
CA ARG A 62 18.83 12.32 -4.92
C ARG A 62 17.65 12.32 -3.98
N GLU A 63 17.19 13.51 -3.62
CA GLU A 63 15.95 13.69 -2.87
C GLU A 63 14.76 13.21 -3.69
N THR A 64 14.03 12.25 -3.11
CA THR A 64 12.80 11.69 -3.67
C THR A 64 11.60 12.59 -3.36
N LEU A 65 11.58 13.21 -2.18
CA LEU A 65 10.61 14.24 -1.80
C LEU A 65 11.36 15.48 -1.33
N GLN A 66 10.91 16.65 -1.80
CA GLN A 66 11.54 17.94 -1.56
C GLN A 66 10.48 18.94 -1.12
N ASP A 67 10.60 19.44 0.11
CA ASP A 67 9.67 20.41 0.72
C ASP A 67 8.18 20.06 0.53
N VAL A 68 7.83 18.80 0.79
CA VAL A 68 6.45 18.33 0.62
C VAL A 68 5.63 18.71 1.84
N SER A 69 4.66 19.62 1.63
CA SER A 69 3.76 20.12 2.66
C SER A 69 2.29 20.04 2.25
N PHE A 70 1.47 19.32 3.03
CA PHE A 70 0.02 19.25 2.82
C PHE A 70 -0.70 18.76 4.08
N THR A 71 -2.02 18.96 4.09
CA THR A 71 -2.90 18.49 5.17
C THR A 71 -4.06 17.71 4.56
N VAL A 72 -4.40 16.58 5.17
CA VAL A 72 -5.61 15.80 4.88
C VAL A 72 -6.54 15.94 6.06
N MET A 73 -7.75 16.45 5.82
CA MET A 73 -8.75 16.63 6.85
C MET A 73 -9.41 15.29 7.20
N PRO A 74 -9.96 15.14 8.43
CA PRO A 74 -10.74 13.99 8.84
C PRO A 74 -11.81 13.59 7.82
N GLY A 75 -11.82 12.32 7.39
CA GLY A 75 -12.81 11.79 6.45
C GLY A 75 -12.62 12.24 5.00
N GLN A 76 -11.60 13.04 4.72
CA GLN A 76 -11.28 13.52 3.37
C GLN A 76 -10.54 12.45 2.57
N THR A 77 -10.80 12.41 1.27
CA THR A 77 -10.00 11.64 0.30
C THR A 77 -9.00 12.55 -0.41
N LEU A 78 -7.71 12.32 -0.16
CA LEU A 78 -6.60 12.94 -0.88
C LEU A 78 -6.10 12.00 -1.97
N ALA A 79 -5.99 12.50 -3.21
CA ALA A 79 -5.34 11.81 -4.30
C ALA A 79 -3.95 12.36 -4.61
N LEU A 80 -2.98 11.48 -4.79
CA LEU A 80 -1.61 11.76 -5.24
C LEU A 80 -1.46 11.25 -6.68
N VAL A 81 -1.16 12.17 -7.60
CA VAL A 81 -0.99 11.88 -9.03
C VAL A 81 0.29 12.51 -9.56
N GLY A 82 0.75 12.07 -10.72
CA GLY A 82 2.00 12.54 -11.30
C GLY A 82 2.74 11.42 -12.04
N PRO A 83 3.83 11.74 -12.75
CA PRO A 83 4.59 10.76 -13.52
C PRO A 83 5.17 9.64 -12.64
N SER A 84 5.52 8.52 -13.27
CA SER A 84 6.22 7.42 -12.62
C SER A 84 7.54 7.91 -12.03
N GLY A 85 7.87 7.47 -10.81
CA GLY A 85 9.07 7.91 -10.11
C GLY A 85 8.99 9.30 -9.45
N ALA A 86 7.83 9.98 -9.48
CA ALA A 86 7.68 11.29 -8.84
C ALA A 86 7.69 11.30 -7.30
N GLY A 87 7.68 10.14 -6.63
CA GLY A 87 7.67 10.03 -5.17
C GLY A 87 6.30 9.77 -4.52
N LYS A 88 5.25 9.47 -5.30
CA LYS A 88 3.88 9.26 -4.78
C LYS A 88 3.79 8.14 -3.73
N SER A 89 4.26 6.94 -4.05
CA SER A 89 4.23 5.79 -3.10
C SER A 89 5.19 5.99 -1.93
N THR A 90 6.21 6.86 -2.07
CA THR A 90 7.08 7.27 -0.95
C THR A 90 6.29 7.97 0.15
N VAL A 91 5.31 8.80 -0.21
CA VAL A 91 4.41 9.45 0.78
C VAL A 91 3.69 8.41 1.64
N LEU A 92 3.17 7.34 1.02
CA LEU A 92 2.49 6.27 1.75
C LEU A 92 3.46 5.49 2.66
N ARG A 93 4.66 5.19 2.15
CA ARG A 93 5.71 4.49 2.92
C ARG A 93 6.18 5.29 4.13
N LEU A 94 6.32 6.61 4.00
CA LEU A 94 6.67 7.51 5.10
C LEU A 94 5.54 7.62 6.13
N LEU A 95 4.28 7.72 5.68
CA LEU A 95 3.14 7.76 6.59
C LEU A 95 2.98 6.46 7.40
N PHE A 96 3.28 5.32 6.78
CA PHE A 96 3.32 4.02 7.48
C PHE A 96 4.64 3.80 8.26
N ARG A 97 5.55 4.79 8.21
CA ARG A 97 6.85 4.81 8.85
C ARG A 97 7.68 3.56 8.53
N PHE A 98 7.78 3.23 7.25
CA PHE A 98 8.78 2.27 6.74
C PHE A 98 10.19 2.87 6.71
N TYR A 99 10.26 4.19 6.58
CA TYR A 99 11.48 4.98 6.61
C TYR A 99 11.25 6.21 7.49
N ASP A 100 12.30 6.70 8.13
CA ASP A 100 12.27 8.01 8.79
C ASP A 100 12.62 9.11 7.76
N ILE A 101 12.08 10.31 7.97
CA ILE A 101 12.30 11.46 7.08
C ILE A 101 13.70 12.06 7.31
N THR A 102 14.26 12.70 6.29
CA THR A 102 15.54 13.42 6.40
C THR A 102 15.36 14.73 7.17
N SER A 103 14.28 15.45 6.90
CA SER A 103 13.88 16.65 7.63
C SER A 103 12.37 16.91 7.47
N GLY A 104 11.84 17.81 8.30
CA GLY A 104 10.40 18.13 8.36
C GLY A 104 9.69 17.38 9.48
N CYS A 105 8.37 17.22 9.35
CA CYS A 105 7.55 16.48 10.30
C CYS A 105 6.32 15.87 9.63
N ILE A 106 5.94 14.66 10.06
CA ILE A 106 4.67 14.03 9.70
C ILE A 106 3.86 13.84 10.98
N ARG A 107 2.62 14.34 11.00
CA ARG A 107 1.74 14.27 12.16
C ARG A 107 0.42 13.60 11.85
N ILE A 108 -0.11 12.89 12.85
CA ILE A 108 -1.49 12.41 12.88
C ILE A 108 -2.16 12.99 14.13
N ASP A 109 -3.24 13.75 13.94
CA ASP A 109 -3.96 14.46 15.00
C ASP A 109 -3.01 15.30 15.90
N GLY A 110 -2.05 15.97 15.26
CA GLY A 110 -1.04 16.81 15.92
C GLY A 110 0.09 16.06 16.62
N GLN A 111 0.12 14.72 16.58
CA GLN A 111 1.20 13.90 17.14
C GLN A 111 2.20 13.52 16.06
N ASP A 112 3.49 13.79 16.28
CA ASP A 112 4.57 13.36 15.40
C ASP A 112 4.67 11.83 15.39
N ILE A 113 4.61 11.22 14.20
CA ILE A 113 4.64 9.76 14.05
C ILE A 113 5.97 9.13 14.46
N SER A 114 7.05 9.92 14.55
CA SER A 114 8.36 9.47 15.05
C SER A 114 8.37 9.25 16.57
N GLN A 115 7.46 9.90 17.30
CA GLN A 115 7.39 9.91 18.76
C GLN A 115 6.41 8.88 19.35
N VAL A 116 5.72 8.12 18.49
CA VAL A 116 4.76 7.09 18.89
C VAL A 116 5.29 5.70 18.52
N THR A 117 4.76 4.67 19.19
CA THR A 117 5.11 3.28 18.88
C THR A 117 4.62 2.89 17.48
N GLN A 118 5.46 2.21 16.71
CA GLN A 118 5.12 1.73 15.36
C GLN A 118 3.87 0.85 15.35
N ILE A 119 3.71 0.00 16.39
CA ILE A 119 2.55 -0.89 16.51
C ILE A 119 1.25 -0.08 16.58
N SER A 120 1.21 0.95 17.43
CA SER A 120 0.03 1.81 17.57
C SER A 120 -0.25 2.64 16.32
N LEU A 121 0.79 3.16 15.66
CA LEU A 121 0.65 3.89 14.40
C LEU A 121 0.00 2.99 13.34
N ARG A 122 0.58 1.80 13.14
CA ARG A 122 0.17 0.86 12.09
C ARG A 122 -1.16 0.18 12.41
N SER A 123 -1.64 0.13 13.65
CA SER A 123 -2.98 -0.39 13.96
C SER A 123 -4.08 0.49 13.39
N HIS A 124 -3.87 1.81 13.33
CA HIS A 124 -4.83 2.78 12.78
C HIS A 124 -4.80 2.88 11.25
N ILE A 125 -3.78 2.33 10.57
CA ILE A 125 -3.58 2.47 9.13
C ILE A 125 -3.81 1.14 8.40
N GLY A 126 -4.72 1.11 7.44
CA GLY A 126 -4.85 0.02 6.47
C GLY A 126 -4.22 0.37 5.14
N VAL A 127 -3.61 -0.61 4.50
CA VAL A 127 -2.97 -0.43 3.19
C VAL A 127 -3.56 -1.46 2.24
N VAL A 128 -4.02 -1.00 1.07
CA VAL A 128 -4.34 -1.84 -0.08
C VAL A 128 -3.24 -1.62 -1.11
N PRO A 129 -2.25 -2.53 -1.19
CA PRO A 129 -1.13 -2.38 -2.11
C PRO A 129 -1.55 -2.65 -3.56
N GLN A 130 -0.67 -2.27 -4.50
CA GLN A 130 -0.81 -2.60 -5.92
C GLN A 130 -0.74 -4.11 -6.13
N ASP A 131 0.32 -4.73 -5.58
CA ASP A 131 0.56 -6.16 -5.66
C ASP A 131 0.22 -6.82 -4.33
N THR A 132 -0.88 -7.56 -4.32
CA THR A 132 -1.29 -8.31 -3.14
C THR A 132 -0.58 -9.66 -3.08
N VAL A 133 0.22 -9.84 -2.02
CA VAL A 133 0.86 -11.12 -1.69
C VAL A 133 -0.10 -11.99 -0.87
N LEU A 134 -0.21 -13.26 -1.26
CA LEU A 134 -0.91 -14.30 -0.51
C LEU A 134 0.11 -15.18 0.19
N PHE A 135 -0.15 -15.49 1.45
CA PHE A 135 0.60 -16.50 2.17
C PHE A 135 0.21 -17.89 1.67
N ASN A 136 1.16 -18.84 1.77
CA ASN A 136 0.95 -20.26 1.48
C ASN A 136 0.07 -20.88 2.57
N ASP A 137 -1.23 -20.59 2.53
CA ASP A 137 -2.24 -20.94 3.53
C ASP A 137 -3.65 -20.85 2.89
N THR A 138 -4.71 -21.12 3.65
CA THR A 138 -6.09 -21.04 3.18
C THR A 138 -6.52 -19.60 2.85
N ILE A 139 -7.56 -19.45 2.02
CA ILE A 139 -8.17 -18.14 1.76
C ILE A 139 -8.70 -17.52 3.06
N ALA A 140 -9.32 -18.31 3.95
CA ALA A 140 -9.77 -17.84 5.25
C ALA A 140 -8.62 -17.24 6.07
N ASN A 141 -7.49 -17.92 6.19
CA ASN A 141 -6.34 -17.43 6.95
C ASN A 141 -5.71 -16.20 6.30
N ASN A 142 -5.66 -16.16 4.97
CA ASN A 142 -5.23 -15.00 4.23
C ASN A 142 -6.11 -13.77 4.53
N ILE A 143 -7.44 -13.90 4.62
CA ILE A 143 -8.33 -12.79 4.99
C ILE A 143 -8.17 -12.46 6.48
N ARG A 144 -8.14 -13.48 7.36
CA ARG A 144 -7.97 -13.34 8.82
C ARG A 144 -6.66 -12.66 9.21
N TYR A 145 -5.66 -12.66 8.33
CA TYR A 145 -4.43 -11.90 8.52
C TYR A 145 -4.66 -10.41 8.81
N GLY A 146 -5.77 -9.83 8.32
CA GLY A 146 -6.16 -8.46 8.67
C GLY A 146 -6.41 -8.24 10.16
N ARG A 147 -6.94 -9.26 10.86
CA ARG A 147 -7.09 -9.31 12.31
C ARG A 147 -7.17 -10.76 12.77
N VAL A 148 -6.05 -11.27 13.31
CA VAL A 148 -5.87 -12.69 13.66
C VAL A 148 -6.88 -13.22 14.69
N THR A 149 -7.47 -12.33 15.50
CA THR A 149 -8.49 -12.66 16.50
C THR A 149 -9.90 -12.76 15.93
N ALA A 150 -10.11 -12.46 14.64
CA ALA A 150 -11.43 -12.49 14.04
C ALA A 150 -11.99 -13.91 13.96
N GLY A 151 -13.32 -14.06 14.05
CA GLY A 151 -14.04 -15.32 13.84
C GLY A 151 -14.30 -15.64 12.36
N ASN A 152 -14.82 -16.84 12.05
CA ASN A 152 -15.16 -17.23 10.67
C ASN A 152 -16.26 -16.34 10.08
N ASP A 153 -17.27 -15.98 10.87
CA ASP A 153 -18.38 -15.13 10.42
C ASP A 153 -17.90 -13.73 10.01
N GLU A 154 -16.91 -13.18 10.73
CA GLU A 154 -16.30 -11.89 10.42
C GLU A 154 -15.47 -11.96 9.13
N VAL A 155 -14.73 -13.05 8.93
CA VAL A 155 -13.99 -13.33 7.68
C VAL A 155 -14.95 -13.43 6.50
N GLU A 156 -16.07 -14.14 6.66
CA GLU A 156 -17.09 -14.25 5.62
C GLU A 156 -17.74 -12.90 5.32
N ALA A 157 -18.09 -12.12 6.35
CA ALA A 157 -18.64 -10.78 6.19
C ALA A 157 -17.68 -9.84 5.45
N ALA A 158 -16.38 -9.88 5.77
CA ALA A 158 -15.36 -9.11 5.08
C ALA A 158 -15.21 -9.53 3.61
N ALA A 159 -15.25 -10.82 3.32
CA ALA A 159 -15.22 -11.34 1.95
C ALA A 159 -16.45 -10.93 1.12
N LYS A 160 -17.64 -10.93 1.72
CA LYS A 160 -18.87 -10.44 1.09
C LYS A 160 -18.77 -8.94 0.79
N ALA A 161 -18.30 -8.15 1.75
CA ALA A 161 -18.13 -6.71 1.57
C ALA A 161 -17.08 -6.37 0.50
N ALA A 162 -16.03 -7.19 0.36
CA ALA A 162 -15.03 -7.07 -0.72
C ALA A 162 -15.53 -7.60 -2.09
N GLY A 163 -16.62 -8.38 -2.10
CA GLY A 163 -17.21 -8.97 -3.30
C GLY A 163 -16.43 -10.17 -3.84
N ILE A 164 -15.78 -10.96 -2.97
CA ILE A 164 -15.06 -12.19 -3.35
C ILE A 164 -15.72 -13.47 -2.81
N HIS A 165 -16.73 -13.35 -1.94
CA HIS A 165 -17.42 -14.49 -1.35
C HIS A 165 -17.92 -15.50 -2.41
N ASP A 166 -18.61 -15.03 -3.45
CA ASP A 166 -19.17 -15.92 -4.47
C ASP A 166 -18.08 -16.66 -5.25
N SER A 167 -16.95 -15.99 -5.53
CA SER A 167 -15.76 -16.63 -6.13
C SER A 167 -15.19 -17.71 -5.22
N ILE A 168 -15.07 -17.42 -3.92
CA ILE A 168 -14.58 -18.38 -2.92
C ILE A 168 -15.49 -19.61 -2.85
N MET A 169 -16.80 -19.40 -2.80
CA MET A 169 -17.78 -20.49 -2.75
C MET A 169 -17.83 -21.33 -4.04
N GLY A 170 -17.31 -20.80 -5.15
CA GLY A 170 -17.11 -21.55 -6.39
C GLY A 170 -15.92 -22.52 -6.35
N PHE A 171 -15.00 -22.39 -5.39
CA PHE A 171 -13.87 -23.31 -5.25
C PHE A 171 -14.29 -24.59 -4.51
N PRO A 172 -13.71 -25.76 -4.84
CA PRO A 172 -14.09 -27.04 -4.24
C PRO A 172 -14.02 -27.07 -2.70
N GLU A 173 -13.05 -26.35 -2.12
CA GLU A 173 -12.81 -26.30 -0.67
C GLU A 173 -13.28 -24.97 -0.05
N GLY A 174 -13.97 -24.12 -0.82
CA GLY A 174 -14.46 -22.83 -0.34
C GLY A 174 -13.35 -21.99 0.30
N TYR A 175 -13.59 -21.54 1.53
CA TYR A 175 -12.64 -20.77 2.33
C TYR A 175 -11.37 -21.54 2.74
N GLU A 176 -11.44 -22.88 2.78
CA GLU A 176 -10.30 -23.74 3.13
C GLU A 176 -9.37 -23.99 1.94
N THR A 177 -9.73 -23.50 0.75
CA THR A 177 -8.90 -23.59 -0.45
C THR A 177 -7.50 -23.03 -0.18
N GLN A 178 -6.48 -23.86 -0.39
CA GLN A 178 -5.08 -23.46 -0.25
C GLN A 178 -4.66 -22.53 -1.39
N VAL A 179 -4.05 -21.39 -1.06
CA VAL A 179 -3.52 -20.40 -2.02
C VAL A 179 -2.04 -20.14 -1.77
N GLY A 180 -1.41 -19.34 -2.64
CA GLY A 180 0.01 -19.01 -2.59
C GLY A 180 0.80 -19.59 -3.77
N GLU A 181 2.10 -19.78 -3.60
CA GLU A 181 3.01 -20.27 -4.65
C GLU A 181 2.72 -21.74 -5.04
N ARG A 182 2.31 -22.55 -4.06
CA ARG A 182 2.02 -23.99 -4.24
C ARG A 182 0.53 -24.33 -4.25
N GLY A 183 -0.33 -23.34 -4.01
CA GLY A 183 -1.79 -23.50 -3.97
C GLY A 183 -2.49 -23.07 -5.26
N LEU A 184 -3.81 -22.89 -5.19
CA LEU A 184 -4.60 -22.31 -6.26
C LEU A 184 -4.10 -20.90 -6.57
N LYS A 185 -3.89 -20.61 -7.86
CA LYS A 185 -3.52 -19.27 -8.33
C LYS A 185 -4.78 -18.44 -8.52
N LEU A 186 -4.99 -17.48 -7.62
CA LEU A 186 -6.01 -16.44 -7.80
C LEU A 186 -5.61 -15.46 -8.92
N SER A 187 -6.60 -14.98 -9.66
CA SER A 187 -6.44 -13.87 -10.61
C SER A 187 -6.02 -12.57 -9.90
N GLY A 188 -5.52 -11.58 -10.65
CA GLY A 188 -5.15 -10.28 -10.08
C GLY A 188 -6.31 -9.60 -9.34
N GLY A 189 -7.52 -9.64 -9.91
CA GLY A 189 -8.73 -9.10 -9.29
C GLY A 189 -9.13 -9.81 -8.00
N GLU A 190 -9.05 -11.15 -7.97
CA GLU A 190 -9.33 -11.93 -6.77
C GLU A 190 -8.31 -11.65 -5.67
N LYS A 191 -7.01 -11.62 -5.99
CA LYS A 191 -5.96 -11.23 -5.03
C LYS A 191 -6.26 -9.85 -4.43
N GLN A 192 -6.66 -8.90 -5.27
CA GLN A 192 -6.97 -7.56 -4.81
C GLN A 192 -8.18 -7.52 -3.89
N ARG A 193 -9.23 -8.29 -4.19
CA ARG A 193 -10.38 -8.40 -3.29
C ARG A 193 -10.02 -9.08 -1.97
N VAL A 194 -9.05 -10.01 -1.94
CA VAL A 194 -8.51 -10.54 -0.68
C VAL A 194 -7.82 -9.43 0.12
N ALA A 195 -7.01 -8.57 -0.50
CA ALA A 195 -6.44 -7.42 0.21
C ALA A 195 -7.50 -6.44 0.73
N ILE A 196 -8.53 -6.18 -0.06
CA ILE A 196 -9.66 -5.35 0.39
C ILE A 196 -10.37 -6.01 1.58
N ALA A 197 -10.62 -7.31 1.53
CA ALA A 197 -11.21 -8.06 2.65
C ALA A 197 -10.33 -8.00 3.91
N ARG A 198 -9.00 -8.13 3.78
CA ARG A 198 -8.04 -7.94 4.90
C ARG A 198 -8.20 -6.55 5.52
N THR A 199 -8.27 -5.51 4.69
CA THR A 199 -8.41 -4.12 5.16
C THR A 199 -9.78 -3.87 5.80
N ILE A 200 -10.86 -4.43 5.25
CA ILE A 200 -12.20 -4.37 5.87
C ILE A 200 -12.20 -5.03 7.24
N LEU A 201 -11.61 -6.23 7.34
CA LEU A 201 -11.55 -7.00 8.59
C LEU A 201 -10.72 -6.31 9.67
N LYS A 202 -9.62 -5.66 9.24
CA LYS A 202 -8.78 -4.82 10.11
C LYS A 202 -9.54 -3.61 10.65
N ALA A 203 -10.48 -3.08 9.87
CA ALA A 203 -11.27 -1.89 10.19
C ALA A 203 -10.43 -0.67 10.65
N PRO A 204 -9.43 -0.24 9.85
CA PRO A 204 -8.56 0.88 10.19
C PRO A 204 -9.31 2.23 10.14
N ASP A 205 -8.73 3.25 10.75
CA ASP A 205 -9.25 4.63 10.73
C ASP A 205 -8.70 5.45 9.55
N ILE A 206 -7.49 5.12 9.09
CA ILE A 206 -6.81 5.73 7.95
C ILE A 206 -6.61 4.66 6.87
N ILE A 207 -6.91 4.98 5.62
CA ILE A 207 -6.76 4.06 4.48
C ILE A 207 -5.78 4.61 3.47
N LEU A 208 -4.80 3.79 3.11
CA LEU A 208 -3.83 4.05 2.05
C LEU A 208 -4.10 3.10 0.89
N LEU A 209 -4.31 3.65 -0.30
CA LEU A 209 -4.52 2.89 -1.53
C LEU A 209 -3.32 3.17 -2.45
N ASP A 210 -2.51 2.16 -2.73
CA ASP A 210 -1.35 2.30 -3.64
C ASP A 210 -1.68 1.61 -4.96
N GLU A 211 -2.09 2.38 -5.97
CA GLU A 211 -2.41 1.89 -7.32
C GLU A 211 -3.34 0.66 -7.36
N ALA A 212 -4.30 0.59 -6.43
CA ALA A 212 -5.09 -0.61 -6.15
C ALA A 212 -5.93 -1.17 -7.32
N THR A 213 -5.99 -0.50 -8.48
CA THR A 213 -6.70 -0.97 -9.68
C THR A 213 -5.88 -0.97 -10.97
N SER A 214 -4.58 -0.68 -10.93
CA SER A 214 -3.77 -0.53 -12.16
C SER A 214 -3.58 -1.84 -12.95
N ALA A 215 -3.60 -2.99 -12.27
CA ALA A 215 -3.38 -4.32 -12.86
C ALA A 215 -4.66 -5.07 -13.28
N LEU A 216 -5.81 -4.39 -13.39
CA LEU A 216 -7.12 -5.03 -13.54
C LEU A 216 -7.82 -4.74 -14.87
N ASP A 217 -8.57 -5.74 -15.37
CA ASP A 217 -9.49 -5.59 -16.50
C ASP A 217 -10.64 -4.63 -16.17
N THR A 218 -11.14 -3.92 -17.19
CA THR A 218 -12.10 -2.81 -17.07
C THR A 218 -13.43 -3.18 -16.39
N SER A 219 -13.91 -4.42 -16.55
CA SER A 219 -15.15 -4.90 -15.91
C SER A 219 -14.95 -5.19 -14.41
N ASN A 220 -13.81 -5.76 -14.04
CA ASN A 220 -13.42 -6.02 -12.65
C ASN A 220 -13.11 -4.72 -11.90
N GLU A 221 -12.56 -3.72 -12.59
CA GLU A 221 -12.18 -2.43 -12.03
C GLU A 221 -13.36 -1.73 -11.36
N ARG A 222 -14.52 -1.61 -12.02
CA ARG A 222 -15.70 -0.91 -11.44
C ARG A 222 -16.19 -1.56 -10.15
N ALA A 223 -16.26 -2.89 -10.12
CA ALA A 223 -16.73 -3.62 -8.95
C ALA A 223 -15.73 -3.50 -7.79
N ILE A 224 -14.43 -3.46 -8.06
CA ILE A 224 -13.38 -3.26 -7.06
C ILE A 224 -13.38 -1.81 -6.55
N GLN A 225 -13.55 -0.83 -7.42
CA GLN A 225 -13.73 0.58 -7.05
C GLN A 225 -14.94 0.77 -6.13
N ALA A 226 -16.07 0.10 -6.42
CA ALA A 226 -17.25 0.16 -5.57
C ALA A 226 -16.98 -0.44 -4.17
N SER A 227 -16.25 -1.55 -4.08
CA SER A 227 -15.81 -2.11 -2.79
C SER A 227 -14.89 -1.13 -2.06
N LEU A 228 -13.87 -0.58 -2.73
CA LEU A 228 -12.93 0.40 -2.16
C LEU A 228 -13.65 1.65 -1.64
N ALA A 229 -14.60 2.20 -2.39
CA ALA A 229 -15.39 3.35 -1.95
C ALA A 229 -16.14 3.10 -0.63
N LYS A 230 -16.70 1.89 -0.47
CA LYS A 230 -17.33 1.48 0.80
C LYS A 230 -16.33 1.41 1.94
N VAL A 231 -15.11 0.89 1.68
CA VAL A 231 -14.04 0.86 2.69
C VAL A 231 -13.61 2.27 3.06
N CYS A 232 -13.53 3.21 2.11
CA CYS A 232 -13.08 4.58 2.36
C CYS A 232 -14.14 5.49 3.02
N THR A 233 -15.41 5.09 3.00
CA THR A 233 -16.50 5.93 3.51
C THR A 233 -16.30 6.29 4.98
N GLY A 234 -16.27 7.59 5.27
CA GLY A 234 -16.12 8.13 6.63
C GLY A 234 -14.71 8.03 7.22
N ARG A 235 -13.71 7.67 6.41
CA ARG A 235 -12.32 7.49 6.85
C ARG A 235 -11.38 8.41 6.08
N THR A 236 -10.32 8.86 6.74
CA THR A 236 -9.28 9.64 6.07
C THR A 236 -8.55 8.73 5.09
N THR A 237 -8.55 9.11 3.81
CA THR A 237 -8.07 8.24 2.74
C THR A 237 -7.00 8.96 1.92
N ILE A 238 -5.88 8.28 1.65
CA ILE A 238 -4.87 8.73 0.70
C ILE A 238 -4.76 7.70 -0.41
N VAL A 239 -5.00 8.11 -1.65
CA VAL A 239 -4.91 7.26 -2.83
C VAL A 239 -3.77 7.73 -3.75
N VAL A 240 -2.88 6.81 -4.10
CA VAL A 240 -1.94 6.97 -5.21
C VAL A 240 -2.58 6.35 -6.44
N ALA A 241 -2.77 7.15 -7.49
CA ALA A 241 -3.42 6.67 -8.70
C ALA A 241 -2.55 6.86 -9.93
N HIS A 242 -2.49 5.80 -10.76
CA HIS A 242 -1.94 5.86 -12.11
C HIS A 242 -3.02 6.24 -13.15
N ARG A 243 -4.28 5.86 -12.92
CA ARG A 243 -5.43 6.23 -13.74
C ARG A 243 -6.13 7.43 -13.13
N LEU A 244 -6.21 8.55 -13.84
CA LEU A 244 -6.81 9.77 -13.29
C LEU A 244 -8.32 9.64 -13.11
N SER A 245 -8.99 8.76 -13.88
CA SER A 245 -10.43 8.49 -13.77
C SER A 245 -10.84 8.00 -12.38
N THR A 246 -9.93 7.36 -11.63
CA THR A 246 -10.22 6.82 -10.28
C THR A 246 -10.16 7.88 -9.19
N VAL A 247 -9.62 9.08 -9.49
CA VAL A 247 -9.43 10.17 -8.52
C VAL A 247 -10.29 11.40 -8.82
N VAL A 248 -11.17 11.33 -9.82
CA VAL A 248 -12.10 12.42 -10.17
C VAL A 248 -12.95 12.84 -8.96
N GLY A 249 -13.38 11.86 -8.14
CA GLY A 249 -14.18 12.09 -6.94
C GLY A 249 -13.40 12.46 -5.68
N ALA A 250 -12.07 12.63 -5.75
CA ALA A 250 -11.27 13.00 -4.58
C ALA A 250 -11.56 14.44 -4.15
N ASP A 251 -11.61 14.68 -2.84
CA ASP A 251 -11.84 16.01 -2.27
C ASP A 251 -10.71 16.98 -2.60
N GLN A 252 -9.49 16.43 -2.72
CA GLN A 252 -8.28 17.15 -3.09
C GLN A 252 -7.35 16.23 -3.88
N ILE A 253 -6.73 16.78 -4.92
CA ILE A 253 -5.72 16.15 -5.74
C ILE A 253 -4.44 16.96 -5.61
N LEU A 254 -3.32 16.28 -5.37
CA LEU A 254 -1.97 16.84 -5.41
C LEU A 254 -1.22 16.20 -6.57
N VAL A 255 -0.69 17.06 -7.44
CA VAL A 255 0.20 16.64 -8.51
C VAL A 255 1.63 16.72 -8.00
N ILE A 256 2.29 15.58 -7.90
CA ILE A 256 3.70 15.47 -7.52
C ILE A 256 4.52 15.31 -8.79
N LYS A 257 5.55 16.15 -8.95
CA LYS A 257 6.51 16.07 -10.05
C LYS A 257 7.89 16.39 -9.49
N ASP A 258 8.86 15.56 -9.85
CA ASP A 258 10.26 15.71 -9.41
C ASP A 258 10.42 15.86 -7.89
N GLY A 259 9.57 15.18 -7.11
CA GLY A 259 9.59 15.21 -5.64
C GLY A 259 8.87 16.39 -4.99
N CYS A 260 8.32 17.33 -5.78
CA CYS A 260 7.62 18.52 -5.29
C CYS A 260 6.12 18.47 -5.62
N ILE A 261 5.30 19.12 -4.80
CA ILE A 261 3.89 19.39 -5.14
C ILE A 261 3.84 20.58 -6.10
N VAL A 262 3.52 20.32 -7.36
CA VAL A 262 3.43 21.35 -8.41
C VAL A 262 2.04 21.92 -8.57
N GLU A 263 0.99 21.13 -8.30
CA GLU A 263 -0.39 21.58 -8.37
C GLU A 263 -1.24 20.99 -7.24
N ARG A 264 -2.26 21.74 -6.85
CA ARG A 264 -3.25 21.34 -5.84
C ARG A 264 -4.64 21.84 -6.20
N GLY A 265 -5.65 21.00 -6.07
CA GLY A 265 -7.05 21.37 -6.31
C GLY A 265 -7.97 20.17 -6.49
N ARG A 266 -9.23 20.43 -6.83
CA ARG A 266 -10.17 19.42 -7.30
C ARG A 266 -10.02 19.19 -8.80
N HIS A 267 -10.54 18.07 -9.28
CA HIS A 267 -10.50 17.67 -10.70
C HIS A 267 -10.87 18.82 -11.66
N GLU A 268 -12.05 19.43 -11.47
CA GLU A 268 -12.55 20.51 -12.34
C GLU A 268 -11.63 21.74 -12.33
N ALA A 269 -11.14 22.13 -11.14
CA ALA A 269 -10.25 23.27 -10.99
C ALA A 269 -8.89 23.03 -11.65
N LEU A 270 -8.34 21.81 -11.53
CA LEU A 270 -7.08 21.44 -12.16
C LEU A 270 -7.21 21.34 -13.69
N LEU A 271 -8.32 20.79 -14.20
CA LEU A 271 -8.60 20.80 -15.64
C LEU A 271 -8.71 22.23 -16.20
N SER A 272 -9.45 23.11 -15.51
CA SER A 272 -9.62 24.50 -15.96
C SER A 272 -8.32 25.31 -15.98
N ARG A 273 -7.33 24.92 -15.17
CA ARG A 273 -6.01 25.57 -15.13
C ARG A 273 -5.15 25.23 -16.34
N GLY A 274 -5.42 24.11 -17.03
CA GLY A 274 -4.62 23.69 -18.18
C GLY A 274 -3.16 23.39 -17.84
N GLY A 275 -2.89 22.90 -16.62
CA GLY A 275 -1.55 22.56 -16.16
C GLY A 275 -1.17 21.10 -16.39
N VAL A 276 -0.17 20.61 -15.64
CA VAL A 276 0.35 19.24 -15.68
C VAL A 276 -0.77 18.21 -15.48
N TYR A 277 -1.74 18.48 -14.60
CA TYR A 277 -2.89 17.60 -14.43
C TYR A 277 -3.72 17.46 -15.72
N ALA A 278 -4.00 18.57 -16.40
CA ALA A 278 -4.81 18.58 -17.60
C ALA A 278 -4.09 17.88 -18.77
N ASP A 279 -2.78 18.07 -18.90
CA ASP A 279 -1.95 17.38 -19.89
C ASP A 279 -1.99 15.85 -19.67
N MET A 280 -1.80 15.40 -18.42
CA MET A 280 -1.91 13.98 -18.08
C MET A 280 -3.31 13.43 -18.37
N TRP A 281 -4.36 14.22 -18.12
CA TRP A 281 -5.74 13.83 -18.39
C TRP A 281 -5.99 13.63 -19.89
N GLN A 282 -5.54 14.56 -20.72
CA GLN A 282 -5.68 14.46 -22.18
C GLN A 282 -4.92 13.25 -22.74
N LEU A 283 -3.69 13.01 -22.29
CA LEU A 283 -2.88 11.86 -22.69
C LEU A 283 -3.58 10.52 -22.36
N GLN A 284 -4.22 10.42 -21.18
CA GLN A 284 -4.92 9.20 -20.78
C GLN A 284 -6.24 8.98 -21.55
N GLN A 285 -6.92 10.06 -21.97
CA GLN A 285 -8.11 9.94 -22.83
C GLN A 285 -7.73 9.51 -24.25
N GLY A 286 -6.67 10.08 -24.85
CA GLY A 286 -6.21 9.71 -26.19
C GLY A 286 -5.75 8.25 -26.29
N GLY A 287 -5.09 7.73 -25.24
CA GLY A 287 -4.71 6.31 -25.18
C GLY A 287 -5.88 5.33 -24.96
N GLN A 288 -7.04 5.78 -24.48
CA GLN A 288 -8.24 4.95 -24.37
C GLN A 288 -9.02 4.86 -25.70
N GLU A 289 -8.92 5.87 -26.57
CA GLU A 289 -9.58 5.88 -27.88
C GLU A 289 -8.86 4.95 -28.89
N GLU A 290 -7.52 4.93 -28.93
CA GLU A 290 -6.76 4.06 -29.86
C GLU A 290 -6.98 2.55 -29.60
N VAL A 291 -7.12 2.13 -28.33
CA VAL A 291 -7.37 0.71 -27.99
C VAL A 291 -8.80 0.28 -28.38
N SER A 292 -9.73 1.22 -28.54
CA SER A 292 -11.12 0.92 -28.90
C SER A 292 -11.35 0.73 -30.41
N GLU A 293 -10.45 1.23 -31.27
CA GLU A 293 -10.57 1.08 -32.73
C GLU A 293 -10.09 -0.27 -33.26
N ASP A 294 -9.16 -0.95 -32.56
CA ASP A 294 -8.61 -2.25 -32.96
C ASP A 294 -9.51 -3.46 -32.64
N THR A 295 -10.73 -3.24 -32.11
CA THR A 295 -11.68 -4.32 -31.77
C THR A 295 -12.94 -4.35 -32.66
N LYS A 296 -12.85 -3.91 -33.92
CA LYS A 296 -13.93 -4.15 -34.90
C LYS A 296 -13.70 -5.50 -35.59
N PRO A 297 -14.62 -6.48 -35.45
CA PRO A 297 -14.50 -7.74 -36.17
C PRO A 297 -14.76 -7.50 -37.67
N VAL A 298 -13.91 -8.10 -38.51
CA VAL A 298 -14.18 -8.31 -39.95
C VAL A 298 -15.20 -9.42 -40.11
#